data_AF-A0A4Q9XNE9-F1
#
_entry.id   AF-A0A4Q9XNE9-F1
#
_cell.length_a   1.000
_cell.length_b   1.000
_cell.length_c   1.000
_cell.angle_alpha   90.00
_cell.angle_beta   90.00
_cell.angle_gamma   90.00
#
_symmetry.space_group_name_H-M   'P 1'
#
loop_
_entity.id
_entity.type
_entity.pdbx_description
1 polymer ?
#
loop_
_entity_poly.entity_id
_entity_poly.type
_entity_poly.pdbx_seq_one_letter_code
_entity_poly.pdbx_strand_id
1 'polypeptide(L)'
;MRIVLFLSCFILLAGCNSSDNIHPDYTFQKSLNYSELVERHYSQLASTQGYKYESKALVTEHNKHWPPLAKKCRAMLEDEGKDAFQFVFVLDSKGNVIDSRSPTSGKAAACFLNGIKEIKYPSPPFEYWYELVNVK
;
A
#
# COMPACT_ATOMS: atom_id res chain seq x y z
N MET A 1 -56.21 -4.87 -50.95
CA MET A 1 -56.00 -3.40 -50.85
C MET A 1 -55.17 -3.14 -49.58
N ARG A 2 -53.95 -2.61 -49.76
CA ARG A 2 -53.03 -1.91 -48.80
C ARG A 2 -52.77 -2.62 -47.43
N ILE A 3 -51.64 -3.30 -47.24
CA ILE A 3 -50.33 -2.80 -46.71
C ILE A 3 -50.49 -1.90 -45.47
N VAL A 4 -49.92 -2.31 -44.32
CA VAL A 4 -48.78 -1.64 -43.64
C VAL A 4 -48.15 -2.62 -42.63
N LEU A 5 -46.85 -2.91 -42.83
CA LEU A 5 -45.95 -3.49 -41.84
C LEU A 5 -45.69 -2.49 -40.71
N PHE A 6 -45.75 -2.91 -39.45
CA PHE A 6 -44.99 -2.24 -38.38
C PHE A 6 -44.13 -3.25 -37.63
N LEU A 7 -42.87 -3.27 -38.06
CA LEU A 7 -41.74 -3.94 -37.44
C LEU A 7 -41.34 -3.11 -36.20
N SER A 8 -41.94 -3.40 -35.05
CA SER A 8 -41.58 -2.74 -33.79
C SER A 8 -40.35 -3.43 -33.20
N CYS A 9 -39.18 -2.94 -33.62
CA CYS A 9 -37.88 -3.24 -33.07
C CYS A 9 -37.81 -2.68 -31.63
N PHE A 10 -38.15 -3.49 -30.63
CA PHE A 10 -37.83 -3.18 -29.23
C PHE A 10 -36.33 -3.38 -29.03
N ILE A 11 -35.56 -2.31 -29.26
CA ILE A 11 -34.16 -2.24 -28.84
C ILE A 11 -34.18 -2.15 -27.31
N LEU A 12 -34.03 -3.31 -26.67
CA LEU A 12 -33.60 -3.40 -25.27
C LEU A 12 -32.19 -2.82 -25.20
N LEU A 13 -32.10 -1.52 -24.91
CA LEU A 13 -30.87 -0.93 -24.40
C LEU A 13 -30.64 -1.54 -23.02
N ALA A 14 -29.95 -2.69 -23.01
CA ALA A 14 -29.25 -3.18 -21.84
C ALA A 14 -28.14 -2.18 -21.53
N GLY A 15 -28.50 -1.11 -20.84
CA GLY A 15 -27.55 -0.24 -20.16
C GLY A 15 -26.95 -1.03 -19.01
N CYS A 16 -25.91 -1.82 -19.28
CA CYS A 16 -25.00 -2.33 -18.26
C CYS A 16 -24.25 -1.14 -17.67
N ASN A 17 -24.88 -0.42 -16.76
CA ASN A 17 -24.20 0.56 -15.91
C ASN A 17 -23.68 -0.18 -14.68
N SER A 18 -22.77 -1.14 -14.90
CA SER A 18 -21.87 -1.61 -13.85
C SER A 18 -20.57 -0.84 -14.03
N SER A 19 -20.54 0.38 -13.48
CA SER A 19 -19.27 0.83 -12.89
C SER A 19 -19.05 -0.09 -11.70
N ASP A 20 -18.56 -1.29 -11.97
CA ASP A 20 -17.95 -2.10 -10.94
C ASP A 20 -16.83 -1.22 -10.39
N ASN A 21 -17.03 -0.73 -9.17
CA ASN A 21 -15.93 -0.28 -8.34
C ASN A 21 -15.07 -1.54 -8.16
N ILE A 22 -14.16 -1.78 -9.10
CA ILE A 22 -13.11 -2.79 -8.99
C ILE A 22 -12.24 -2.27 -7.86
N HIS A 23 -12.65 -2.55 -6.63
CA HIS A 23 -11.75 -2.47 -5.49
C HIS A 23 -10.64 -3.46 -5.81
N PRO A 24 -9.40 -3.00 -5.98
CA PRO A 24 -8.30 -3.88 -6.30
C PRO A 24 -8.24 -4.97 -5.23
N ASP A 25 -8.14 -6.22 -5.66
CA ASP A 25 -7.81 -7.29 -4.72
C ASP A 25 -6.42 -6.99 -4.14
N TYR A 26 -6.37 -6.71 -2.84
CA TYR A 26 -5.15 -6.42 -2.09
C TYR A 26 -4.59 -7.66 -1.39
N THR A 27 -5.03 -8.86 -1.76
CA THR A 27 -4.52 -10.13 -1.21
C THR A 27 -3.00 -10.15 -1.25
N PHE A 28 -2.38 -10.32 -0.08
CA PHE A 28 -0.93 -10.41 0.02
C PHE A 28 -0.43 -11.74 -0.54
N GLN A 29 0.51 -11.66 -1.48
CA GLN A 29 1.25 -12.81 -1.97
C GLN A 29 2.74 -12.59 -1.74
N LYS A 30 3.40 -13.56 -1.10
CA LYS A 30 4.84 -13.47 -0.81
C LYS A 30 5.69 -13.36 -2.09
N SER A 31 5.17 -13.80 -3.23
CA SER A 31 5.79 -13.72 -4.56
C SER A 31 5.86 -12.31 -5.15
N LEU A 32 5.06 -11.34 -4.65
CA LEU A 32 5.10 -9.97 -5.17
C LEU A 32 6.49 -9.38 -5.03
N ASN A 33 7.04 -8.77 -6.08
CA ASN A 33 8.32 -8.09 -6.05
C ASN A 33 8.21 -6.68 -5.46
N TYR A 34 9.35 -6.00 -5.24
CA TYR A 34 9.37 -4.67 -4.61
C TYR A 34 8.51 -3.63 -5.37
N SER A 35 8.58 -3.58 -6.70
CA SER A 35 7.81 -2.63 -7.51
C SER A 35 6.31 -2.89 -7.35
N GLU A 36 5.90 -4.16 -7.36
CA GLU A 36 4.49 -4.53 -7.17
C GLU A 36 3.98 -4.09 -5.79
N LEU A 37 4.78 -4.24 -4.72
CA LEU A 37 4.39 -3.75 -3.38
C LEU A 37 4.23 -2.22 -3.36
N VAL A 38 5.09 -1.48 -4.05
CA VAL A 38 5.01 -0.02 -4.18
C VAL A 38 3.77 0.40 -4.99
N GLU A 39 3.44 -0.31 -6.06
CA GLU A 39 2.20 -0.08 -6.83
C GLU A 39 0.95 -0.27 -5.97
N ARG A 40 0.95 -1.28 -5.08
CA ARG A 40 -0.15 -1.48 -4.12
C ARG A 40 -0.28 -0.32 -3.14
N HIS A 41 0.83 0.21 -2.62
CA HIS A 41 0.83 1.40 -1.77
C HIS A 41 0.15 2.58 -2.46
N TYR A 42 0.58 2.93 -3.68
CA TYR A 42 -0.02 4.06 -4.41
C TYR A 42 -1.48 3.82 -4.78
N SER A 43 -1.85 2.58 -5.13
CA SER A 43 -3.24 2.22 -5.40
C SER A 43 -4.14 2.42 -4.17
N GLN A 44 -3.67 2.02 -2.98
CA GLN A 44 -4.41 2.21 -1.74
C GLN A 44 -4.53 3.68 -1.36
N LEU A 45 -3.44 4.42 -1.52
CA LEU A 45 -3.39 5.85 -1.21
C LEU A 45 -4.31 6.69 -2.11
N ALA A 46 -4.53 6.25 -3.35
CA ALA A 46 -5.47 6.91 -4.26
C ALA A 46 -6.93 6.87 -3.78
N SER A 47 -7.28 6.00 -2.83
CA SER A 47 -8.61 5.93 -2.25
C SER A 47 -8.80 6.93 -1.09
N THR A 48 -10.02 7.45 -0.92
CA THR A 48 -10.33 8.36 0.20
C THR A 48 -10.07 7.73 1.57
N GLN A 49 -10.41 6.45 1.73
CA GLN A 49 -10.21 5.74 3.00
C GLN A 49 -8.73 5.47 3.27
N GLY A 50 -7.96 5.11 2.24
CA GLY A 50 -6.52 4.91 2.33
C GLY A 50 -5.79 6.19 2.71
N TYR A 51 -6.05 7.30 2.00
CA TYR A 51 -5.48 8.61 2.34
C TYR A 51 -5.81 9.03 3.78
N LYS A 52 -7.06 8.84 4.22
CA LYS A 52 -7.47 9.17 5.60
C LYS A 52 -6.73 8.30 6.63
N TYR A 53 -6.56 7.01 6.35
CA TYR A 53 -5.84 6.10 7.23
C TYR A 53 -4.36 6.49 7.34
N GLU A 54 -3.67 6.67 6.20
CA GLU A 54 -2.25 7.02 6.18
C GLU A 54 -2.00 8.33 6.94
N SER A 55 -2.68 9.40 6.53
CA SER A 55 -2.45 10.74 7.06
C SER A 55 -2.81 10.92 8.54
N LYS A 56 -3.80 10.18 9.06
CA LYS A 56 -4.34 10.41 10.41
C LYS A 56 -4.02 9.32 11.43
N ALA A 57 -3.80 8.09 10.98
CA ALA A 57 -3.58 6.96 11.87
C ALA A 57 -2.16 6.42 11.71
N LEU A 58 -1.78 6.00 10.50
CA LEU A 58 -0.49 5.35 10.27
C LEU A 58 0.68 6.29 10.53
N VAL A 59 0.72 7.47 9.89
CA VAL A 59 1.83 8.42 10.04
C VAL A 59 1.94 8.91 11.48
N THR A 60 0.81 9.11 12.16
CA THR A 60 0.79 9.50 13.56
C THR A 60 1.40 8.44 14.45
N GLU A 61 1.07 7.16 14.25
CA GLU A 61 1.68 6.07 15.02
C GLU A 61 3.15 5.88 14.64
N HIS A 62 3.46 5.88 13.34
CA HIS A 62 4.82 5.76 12.82
C HIS A 62 5.77 6.76 13.49
N ASN A 63 5.36 8.04 13.55
CA ASN A 63 6.18 9.11 14.12
C ASN A 63 6.43 8.98 15.64
N LYS A 64 5.67 8.17 16.38
CA LYS A 64 5.96 7.87 17.79
C LYS A 64 7.18 6.95 17.94
N HIS A 65 7.32 6.01 17.02
CA HIS A 65 8.36 4.97 17.05
C HIS A 65 9.55 5.28 16.16
N TRP A 66 9.35 6.12 15.14
CA TRP A 66 10.36 6.42 14.14
C TRP A 66 11.61 7.11 14.68
N PRO A 67 11.54 8.15 15.54
CA PRO A 67 12.74 8.85 16.01
C PRO A 67 13.78 7.95 16.71
N PRO A 68 13.41 7.09 17.69
CA PRO A 68 14.39 6.21 18.32
C PRO A 68 14.94 5.16 17.34
N LEU A 69 14.11 4.61 16.45
CA LEU A 69 14.56 3.68 15.41
C LEU A 69 15.55 4.34 14.44
N ALA A 70 15.20 5.51 13.92
CA ALA A 70 16.04 6.28 13.01
C ALA A 70 17.36 6.66 13.67
N LYS A 71 17.34 7.12 14.93
CA LYS A 71 18.57 7.43 15.68
C LYS A 71 19.49 6.22 15.80
N LYS A 72 18.94 5.03 16.05
CA LYS A 72 19.71 3.78 16.17
C LYS A 72 20.31 3.35 14.83
N CYS A 73 19.57 3.47 13.73
CA CYS A 73 19.95 2.89 12.44
C CYS A 73 20.69 3.85 11.50
N ARG A 74 20.51 5.18 11.63
CA ARG A 74 21.12 6.18 10.72
C ARG A 74 22.64 6.20 10.75
N ALA A 75 23.26 5.95 11.91
CA ALA A 75 24.72 5.83 11.99
C ALA A 75 25.28 4.78 11.01
N MET A 76 24.54 3.69 10.79
CA MET A 76 24.93 2.66 9.82
C MET A 76 24.76 3.11 8.37
N LEU A 77 23.86 4.08 8.11
CA LEU A 77 23.66 4.64 6.78
C LEU A 77 24.88 5.48 6.37
N GLU A 78 25.35 6.31 7.30
CA GLU A 78 26.57 7.12 7.18
C GLU A 78 27.81 6.23 7.02
N ASP A 79 27.96 5.18 7.85
CA ASP A 79 29.06 4.21 7.76
C ASP A 79 29.10 3.47 6.40
N GLU A 80 27.93 3.29 5.77
CA GLU A 80 27.80 2.68 4.45
C GLU A 80 28.00 3.66 3.29
N GLY A 81 28.22 4.95 3.56
CA GLY A 81 28.34 6.00 2.55
C GLY A 81 27.05 6.20 1.75
N LYS A 82 25.89 5.99 2.38
CA LYS A 82 24.57 6.18 1.76
C LYS A 82 23.86 7.38 2.39
N ASP A 83 23.25 8.20 1.54
CA ASP A 83 22.49 9.37 2.00
C ASP A 83 21.01 9.04 2.22
N ALA A 84 20.48 8.06 1.48
CA ALA A 84 19.07 7.71 1.51
C ALA A 84 18.82 6.30 0.98
N PHE A 85 17.70 5.71 1.39
CA PHE A 85 17.13 4.53 0.74
C PHE A 85 15.62 4.47 0.99
N GLN A 86 14.95 3.56 0.29
CA GLN A 86 13.52 3.31 0.47
C GLN A 86 13.30 1.89 0.96
N PHE A 87 12.21 1.67 1.69
CA PHE A 87 11.70 0.34 1.91
C PHE A 87 10.18 0.36 1.94
N VAL A 88 9.58 -0.79 1.67
CA VAL A 88 8.14 -1.00 1.81
C VAL A 88 7.90 -1.98 2.97
N PHE A 89 6.84 -1.77 3.74
CA PHE A 89 6.36 -2.78 4.70
C PHE A 89 4.89 -3.07 4.48
N VAL A 90 4.48 -4.29 4.83
CA VAL A 90 3.11 -4.78 4.67
C VAL A 90 2.51 -5.03 6.05
N LEU A 91 1.34 -4.45 6.31
CA LEU A 91 0.55 -4.72 7.50
C LEU A 91 -0.54 -5.74 7.20
N ASP A 92 -0.88 -6.58 8.18
CA ASP A 92 -2.14 -7.32 8.21
C ASP A 92 -3.31 -6.45 8.71
N SER A 93 -4.52 -6.99 8.67
CA SER A 93 -5.76 -6.33 9.15
C SER A 93 -5.75 -5.98 10.63
N LYS A 94 -4.83 -6.57 11.40
CA LYS A 94 -4.64 -6.27 12.82
C LYS A 94 -3.59 -5.18 13.02
N GLY A 95 -2.90 -4.72 11.98
CA GLY A 95 -1.80 -3.74 12.04
C GLY A 95 -0.45 -4.33 12.45
N ASN A 96 -0.25 -5.65 12.35
CA ASN A 96 1.10 -6.24 12.49
C ASN A 96 1.86 -6.11 11.18
N VAL A 97 3.16 -5.79 11.24
CA VAL A 97 4.03 -5.90 10.07
C VAL A 97 4.31 -7.37 9.77
N ILE A 98 3.86 -7.85 8.61
CA ILE A 98 4.02 -9.25 8.17
C ILE A 98 5.10 -9.43 7.10
N ASP A 99 5.48 -8.34 6.42
CA ASP A 99 6.57 -8.34 5.45
C ASP A 99 7.22 -6.95 5.37
N SER A 100 8.49 -6.91 4.95
CA SER A 100 9.23 -5.66 4.78
C SER A 100 10.40 -5.87 3.84
N ARG A 101 10.55 -5.01 2.83
CA ARG A 101 11.57 -5.17 1.77
C ARG A 101 12.18 -3.84 1.37
N SER A 102 13.45 -3.88 1.02
CA SER A 102 14.21 -2.75 0.49
C SER A 102 14.89 -3.19 -0.81
N PRO A 103 14.95 -2.34 -1.86
CA PRO A 103 15.74 -2.62 -3.06
C PRO A 103 17.25 -2.47 -2.75
N THR A 104 17.58 -1.75 -1.67
CA THR A 104 18.93 -1.58 -1.16
C THR A 104 19.22 -2.60 -0.06
N SER A 105 20.34 -3.30 -0.16
CA SER A 105 20.88 -4.15 0.91
C SER A 105 21.88 -3.38 1.79
N GLY A 106 22.11 -3.86 3.01
CA GLY A 106 23.03 -3.23 3.96
C GLY A 106 22.62 -3.45 5.41
N LYS A 107 23.53 -3.17 6.34
CA LYS A 107 23.28 -3.14 7.79
C LYS A 107 22.25 -2.08 8.14
N ALA A 108 22.32 -0.90 7.51
CA ALA A 108 21.33 0.16 7.72
C ALA A 108 19.92 -0.29 7.34
N ALA A 109 19.75 -0.78 6.10
CA ALA A 109 18.48 -1.30 5.62
C ALA A 109 17.96 -2.44 6.51
N ALA A 110 18.81 -3.41 6.86
CA ALA A 110 18.45 -4.49 7.77
C ALA A 110 18.01 -4.00 9.16
N CYS A 111 18.68 -2.97 9.70
CA CYS A 111 18.32 -2.36 10.99
C CYS A 111 16.91 -1.77 10.96
N PHE A 112 16.58 -0.99 9.93
CA PHE A 112 15.23 -0.42 9.76
C PHE A 112 14.17 -1.50 9.53
N LEU A 113 14.43 -2.47 8.66
CA LEU A 113 13.50 -3.56 8.36
C LEU A 113 13.22 -4.47 9.57
N ASN A 114 14.19 -4.65 10.46
CA ASN A 114 13.98 -5.40 11.70
C ASN A 114 13.22 -4.55 12.73
N GLY A 115 13.59 -3.28 12.90
CA GLY A 115 12.92 -2.42 13.86
C GLY A 115 11.46 -2.12 13.51
N ILE A 116 11.12 -1.98 12.22
CA ILE A 116 9.74 -1.74 11.81
C ILE A 116 8.83 -2.93 12.16
N LYS A 117 9.36 -4.16 12.15
CA LYS A 117 8.61 -5.39 12.50
C LYS A 117 8.16 -5.45 13.96
N GLU A 118 8.83 -4.70 14.83
CA GLU A 118 8.50 -4.64 16.25
C GLU A 118 7.35 -3.65 16.54
N ILE A 119 6.94 -2.85 15.55
CA ILE A 119 5.92 -1.82 15.72
C ILE A 119 4.54 -2.40 15.43
N LYS A 120 3.60 -2.13 16.35
CA LYS A 120 2.18 -2.38 16.16
C LYS A 120 1.49 -1.11 15.65
N TYR A 121 0.97 -1.17 14.43
CA TYR A 121 0.24 -0.06 13.82
C TYR A 121 -1.27 -0.16 14.09
N PRO A 122 -2.04 0.93 13.89
CA PRO A 122 -3.49 0.87 13.89
C PRO A 122 -3.99 -0.03 12.76
N SER A 123 -5.10 -0.73 12.98
CA SER A 123 -5.71 -1.58 11.96
C SER A 123 -6.01 -0.80 10.67
N PRO A 124 -5.54 -1.28 9.51
CA PRO A 124 -5.81 -0.64 8.24
C PRO A 124 -7.25 -0.84 7.76
N PRO A 125 -7.70 -0.01 6.80
CA PRO A 125 -9.02 -0.14 6.18
C PRO A 125 -9.15 -1.31 5.20
N PHE A 126 -8.02 -1.89 4.79
CA PHE A 126 -7.93 -3.02 3.86
C PHE A 126 -7.35 -4.23 4.58
N GLU A 127 -7.54 -5.44 4.06
CA GLU A 127 -7.01 -6.67 4.68
C GLU A 127 -5.48 -6.61 4.83
N TYR A 128 -4.80 -6.04 3.83
CA TYR A 128 -3.38 -5.76 3.86
C TYR A 128 -3.13 -4.30 3.51
N TRP A 129 -2.19 -3.66 4.18
CA TRP A 129 -1.75 -2.30 3.87
C TRP A 129 -0.30 -2.29 3.44
N TYR A 130 0.02 -1.55 2.38
CA TYR A 130 1.38 -1.43 1.85
C TYR A 130 1.87 0.00 2.09
N GLU A 131 2.97 0.14 2.79
CA GLU A 131 3.53 1.45 3.18
C GLU A 131 4.94 1.63 2.61
N LEU A 132 5.12 2.64 1.76
CA LEU A 132 6.43 3.04 1.26
C LEU A 132 7.06 4.10 2.16
N VAL A 133 8.23 3.79 2.71
CA VAL A 133 9.01 4.70 3.57
C VAL A 133 10.26 5.17 2.85
N ASN A 134 10.51 6.48 2.92
CA ASN A 134 11.74 7.11 2.47
C ASN A 134 12.63 7.42 3.68
N VAL A 135 13.79 6.78 3.75
CA VAL A 135 14.81 7.09 4.76
C VAL A 135 15.80 8.08 4.17
N LYS A 136 16.03 9.16 4.93
CA LYS A 136 17.02 10.21 4.69
C LYS A 136 17.74 10.51 6.00
#